data_AF-A0A2B7Z0W3-F1
#
_entry.id   AF-A0A2B7Z0W3-F1
#
_cell.length_a   1.000
_cell.length_b   1.000
_cell.length_c   1.000
_cell.angle_alpha   90.00
_cell.angle_beta   90.00
_cell.angle_gamma   90.00
#
_symmetry.space_group_name_H-M   'P 1'
#
loop_
_entity.id
_entity.type
_entity.pdbx_description
1 polymer ?
#
loop_
_entity_poly.entity_id
_entity_poly.type
_entity_poly.pdbx_seq_one_letter_code
_entity_poly.pdbx_strand_id
1 'polypeptide(L)'
;MMGQIGLRRHYIYRCGEPTKATEETINKIRSLGVTHIFDLRSIPEIKQFQVSGSAGSVPNWPGVERVYCLVFLEDSYDPVSLARRHADYKGENPQDILNAYSAILK
;
A
#
# COMPACT_ATOMS: atom_id res chain seq x y z
N MET A 1 -7.28 -6.41 36.82
CA MET A 1 -5.97 -6.35 36.13
C MET A 1 -6.26 -5.86 34.72
N MET A 2 -5.99 -4.58 34.42
CA MET A 2 -6.24 -4.01 33.10
C MET A 2 -5.17 -4.56 32.15
N GLY A 3 -5.57 -5.43 31.20
CA GLY A 3 -4.64 -5.99 30.22
C GLY A 3 -4.05 -4.85 29.38
N GLN A 4 -2.75 -4.66 29.46
CA GLN A 4 -2.03 -3.72 28.61
C GLN A 4 -2.30 -4.10 27.15
N ILE A 5 -2.93 -3.20 26.38
CA ILE A 5 -3.14 -3.38 24.94
C ILE A 5 -1.76 -3.23 24.28
N GLY A 6 -1.00 -4.32 24.26
CA GLY A 6 0.29 -4.40 23.58
C GLY A 6 0.10 -4.79 22.12
N LEU A 7 0.71 -4.03 21.21
CA LEU A 7 0.86 -4.47 19.82
C LEU A 7 1.68 -5.78 19.79
N ARG A 8 1.10 -6.83 19.19
CA ARG A 8 1.82 -8.08 18.94
C ARG A 8 2.95 -7.79 17.97
N ARG A 9 4.20 -8.05 18.39
CA ARG A 9 5.35 -7.95 17.50
C ARG A 9 5.20 -8.95 16.35
N HIS A 10 5.75 -8.61 15.19
CA HIS A 10 5.77 -9.48 14.02
C HIS A 10 4.37 -9.82 13.47
N TYR A 11 3.36 -9.01 13.81
CA TYR A 11 1.98 -9.23 13.37
C TYR A 11 1.62 -8.42 12.11
N ILE A 12 2.16 -7.21 11.98
CA ILE A 12 1.95 -6.34 10.83
C ILE A 12 3.28 -5.73 10.38
N TYR A 13 3.47 -5.70 9.07
CA TYR A 13 4.62 -5.09 8.40
C TYR A 13 4.12 -4.07 7.38
N ARG A 14 4.99 -3.14 6.98
CA ARG A 14 4.74 -2.18 5.90
C ARG A 14 5.95 -2.09 4.98
N CYS A 15 5.71 -1.86 3.71
CA CYS A 15 6.74 -1.61 2.71
C CYS A 15 6.23 -0.65 1.64
N GLY A 16 7.11 -0.28 0.70
CA GLY A 16 6.70 0.39 -0.54
C GLY A 16 6.11 -0.59 -1.55
N GLU A 17 5.95 -0.13 -2.78
CA GLU A 17 5.42 -0.98 -3.86
C GLU A 17 6.37 -2.17 -4.15
N PRO A 18 5.84 -3.38 -4.43
CA PRO A 18 6.64 -4.60 -4.47
C PRO A 18 7.18 -5.02 -5.85
N THR A 19 7.00 -4.23 -6.92
CA THR A 19 7.35 -4.67 -8.29
C THR A 19 8.84 -4.96 -8.48
N LYS A 20 9.71 -4.29 -7.70
CA LYS A 20 11.17 -4.47 -7.75
C LYS A 20 11.72 -5.48 -6.73
N ALA A 21 10.86 -6.29 -6.11
CA ALA A 21 11.29 -7.27 -5.14
C ALA A 21 12.20 -8.34 -5.78
N THR A 22 13.42 -8.49 -5.25
CA THR A 22 14.35 -9.56 -5.65
C THR A 22 13.99 -10.88 -4.98
N GLU A 23 14.52 -12.01 -5.47
CA GLU A 23 14.35 -13.31 -4.82
C GLU A 23 14.83 -13.31 -3.36
N GLU A 24 15.94 -12.62 -3.08
CA GLU A 24 16.44 -12.43 -1.72
C GLU A 24 15.42 -11.72 -0.83
N THR A 25 14.79 -10.65 -1.35
CA THR A 25 13.74 -9.89 -0.64
C THR A 25 12.53 -10.77 -0.35
N ILE A 26 12.10 -11.56 -1.34
CA ILE A 26 10.96 -12.48 -1.21
C ILE A 26 11.25 -13.53 -0.14
N ASN A 27 12.43 -14.14 -0.17
CA ASN A 27 12.84 -15.14 0.82
C ASN A 27 12.95 -14.55 2.22
N LYS A 28 13.47 -13.32 2.34
CA LYS A 28 13.52 -12.61 3.62
C LYS A 28 12.12 -12.41 4.19
N ILE A 29 11.17 -11.94 3.40
CA ILE A 29 9.81 -11.68 3.90
C ILE A 29 9.09 -13.00 4.25
N ARG A 30 9.30 -14.07 3.48
CA ARG A 30 8.81 -15.41 3.84
C ARG A 30 9.38 -15.90 5.17
N SER A 31 10.66 -15.65 5.44
CA SER A 31 11.29 -16.01 6.73
C SER A 31 10.70 -15.28 7.94
N LEU A 32 9.99 -14.16 7.72
CA LEU A 32 9.27 -13.43 8.77
C LEU A 32 7.90 -14.04 9.08
N GLY A 33 7.50 -15.10 8.37
CA GLY A 33 6.18 -15.74 8.51
C GLY A 33 5.05 -14.97 7.83
N VAL A 34 5.37 -14.05 6.91
CA VAL A 34 4.36 -13.32 6.13
C VAL A 34 3.70 -14.28 5.14
N THR A 35 2.37 -14.40 5.25
CA THR A 35 1.54 -15.24 4.37
C THR A 35 0.60 -14.43 3.48
N HIS A 36 0.40 -13.14 3.77
CA HIS A 36 -0.50 -12.26 3.04
C HIS A 36 0.15 -10.90 2.77
N ILE A 37 -0.07 -10.37 1.57
CA ILE A 37 0.25 -9.00 1.18
C ILE A 37 -1.04 -8.30 0.77
N PHE A 38 -1.39 -7.24 1.47
CA PHE A 38 -2.50 -6.35 1.11
C PHE A 38 -1.96 -5.23 0.22
N ASP A 39 -2.24 -5.29 -1.09
CA ASP A 39 -1.79 -4.31 -2.07
C ASP A 39 -2.80 -3.15 -2.12
N LEU A 40 -2.38 -1.97 -1.63
CA LEU A 40 -3.25 -0.80 -1.44
C LEU A 40 -3.31 0.13 -2.65
N ARG A 41 -2.50 -0.14 -3.68
CA ARG A 41 -2.34 0.70 -4.86
C ARG A 41 -3.61 0.78 -5.69
N SER A 42 -3.82 1.87 -6.39
CA SER A 42 -4.95 1.99 -7.32
C SER A 42 -4.74 1.22 -8.62
N ILE A 43 -5.81 0.98 -9.39
CA ILE A 43 -5.68 0.36 -10.73
C ILE A 43 -4.77 1.21 -11.65
N PRO A 44 -4.93 2.54 -11.74
CA PRO A 44 -4.01 3.38 -12.52
C PRO A 44 -2.55 3.29 -12.07
N GLU A 45 -2.31 3.23 -10.75
CA GLU A 45 -0.96 3.08 -10.20
C GLU A 45 -0.33 1.77 -10.66
N ILE A 46 -1.03 0.63 -10.49
CA ILE A 46 -0.55 -0.69 -10.95
C ILE A 46 -0.25 -0.68 -12.46
N LYS A 47 -1.14 -0.10 -13.28
CA LYS A 47 -0.96 0.01 -14.73
C LYS A 47 0.25 0.88 -15.11
N GLN A 48 0.49 1.98 -14.40
CA GLN A 48 1.62 2.85 -14.69
C GLN A 48 2.96 2.12 -14.45
N PHE A 49 3.07 1.37 -13.35
CA PHE A 49 4.25 0.55 -13.08
C PHE A 49 4.41 -0.60 -14.09
N GLN A 50 3.30 -1.10 -14.67
CA GLN A 50 3.34 -2.09 -15.75
C GLN A 50 3.94 -1.56 -17.05
N VAL A 51 3.62 -0.31 -17.40
CA VAL A 51 4.03 0.29 -18.69
C VAL A 51 5.47 0.80 -18.66
N SER A 52 6.00 1.19 -17.49
CA SER A 52 7.34 1.79 -17.37
C SER A 52 8.53 0.81 -17.51
N GLY A 53 8.32 -0.39 -18.06
CA GLY A 53 9.40 -1.39 -18.30
C GLY A 53 10.01 -1.99 -17.03
N SER A 54 9.49 -1.67 -15.84
CA SER A 54 9.84 -2.32 -14.58
C SER A 54 8.93 -3.52 -14.41
N ALA A 55 9.30 -4.70 -14.93
CA ALA A 55 8.66 -6.00 -14.71
C ALA A 55 7.21 -5.92 -14.17
N GLY A 56 6.26 -5.60 -15.05
CA GLY A 56 4.95 -5.06 -14.67
C GLY A 56 4.06 -5.95 -13.80
N SER A 57 4.33 -7.25 -13.73
CA SER A 57 3.71 -8.10 -12.73
C SER A 57 4.57 -8.07 -11.48
N VAL A 58 3.97 -7.77 -10.33
CA VAL A 58 4.66 -8.03 -9.08
C VAL A 58 5.09 -9.51 -9.09
N PRO A 59 6.34 -9.83 -8.74
CA PRO A 59 6.81 -11.21 -8.74
C PRO A 59 5.84 -12.13 -8.02
N ASN A 60 5.79 -13.39 -8.43
CA ASN A 60 5.10 -14.41 -7.66
C ASN A 60 5.87 -14.66 -6.36
N TRP A 61 5.17 -14.69 -5.22
CA TRP A 61 5.77 -14.93 -3.90
C TRP A 61 5.24 -16.27 -3.38
N PRO A 62 5.98 -17.38 -3.52
CA PRO A 62 5.46 -18.70 -3.19
C PRO A 62 4.99 -18.79 -1.73
N GLY A 63 3.73 -19.22 -1.54
CA GLY A 63 3.11 -19.33 -0.22
C GLY A 63 2.67 -17.99 0.39
N VAL A 64 2.68 -16.91 -0.38
CA VAL A 64 2.16 -15.60 0.02
C VAL A 64 0.99 -15.22 -0.88
N GLU A 65 -0.19 -15.09 -0.30
CA GLU A 65 -1.37 -14.61 -1.00
C GLU A 65 -1.30 -13.10 -1.15
N ARG A 66 -1.63 -12.60 -2.35
CA ARG A 66 -1.81 -11.17 -2.59
C ARG A 66 -3.30 -10.85 -2.61
N VAL A 67 -3.72 -9.98 -1.71
CA VAL A 67 -5.07 -9.44 -1.63
C VAL A 67 -5.05 -8.01 -2.16
N TYR A 68 -5.83 -7.72 -3.20
CA TYR A 68 -5.97 -6.37 -3.74
C TYR A 68 -6.97 -5.58 -2.90
N CYS A 69 -6.47 -4.63 -2.12
CA CYS A 69 -7.26 -3.77 -1.23
C CYS A 69 -7.12 -2.31 -1.68
N LEU A 70 -7.60 -2.02 -2.89
CA LEU A 70 -7.43 -0.75 -3.57
C LEU A 70 -8.02 0.39 -2.71
N VAL A 71 -7.17 1.27 -2.18
CA VAL A 71 -7.62 2.41 -1.37
C VAL A 71 -8.31 3.47 -2.25
N PHE A 72 -7.80 3.64 -3.46
CA PHE A 72 -8.43 4.43 -4.51
C PHE A 72 -8.69 3.49 -5.69
N LEU A 73 -9.95 3.36 -6.12
CA LEU A 73 -10.32 2.41 -7.18
C LEU A 73 -9.75 2.82 -8.55
N GLU A 74 -10.34 3.86 -9.14
CA GLU A 74 -10.02 4.34 -10.49
C GLU A 74 -9.45 5.76 -10.50
N ASP A 75 -9.24 6.35 -9.32
CA ASP A 75 -8.75 7.72 -9.24
C ASP A 75 -7.37 7.85 -9.87
N SER A 76 -7.20 8.88 -10.71
CA SER A 76 -5.98 9.09 -11.48
C SER A 76 -4.73 9.16 -10.61
N TYR A 77 -3.64 8.56 -11.10
CA TYR A 77 -2.33 8.53 -10.44
C TYR A 77 -1.31 9.46 -11.13
N ASP A 78 -1.79 10.61 -11.62
CA ASP A 78 -0.94 11.65 -12.21
C ASP A 78 -0.41 12.64 -11.16
N PRO A 79 0.65 13.41 -11.45
CA PRO A 79 1.23 14.36 -10.50
C PRO A 79 0.24 15.40 -9.94
N VAL A 80 -0.73 15.85 -10.73
CA VAL A 80 -1.73 16.85 -10.29
C VAL A 80 -2.71 16.22 -9.32
N SER A 81 -3.20 15.01 -9.63
CA SER A 81 -4.08 14.25 -8.74
C SER A 81 -3.40 13.91 -7.41
N LEU A 82 -2.13 13.50 -7.44
CA LEU A 82 -1.32 13.26 -6.24
C LEU A 82 -1.10 14.54 -5.43
N ALA A 83 -0.77 15.65 -6.08
CA ALA A 83 -0.59 16.93 -5.40
C ALA A 83 -1.87 17.38 -4.69
N ARG A 84 -3.05 17.22 -5.33
CA ARG A 84 -4.34 17.51 -4.70
C ARG A 84 -4.58 16.64 -3.47
N ARG A 85 -4.38 15.32 -3.58
CA ARG A 85 -4.53 14.41 -2.42
C ARG A 85 -3.57 14.78 -1.28
N HIS A 86 -2.33 15.12 -1.60
CA HIS A 86 -1.32 15.49 -0.62
C HIS A 86 -1.56 16.86 0.02
N ALA A 87 -2.32 17.75 -0.63
CA ALA A 87 -2.66 19.04 -0.08
C ALA A 87 -3.52 18.91 1.19
N ASP A 88 -4.52 18.03 1.18
CA ASP A 88 -5.42 17.80 2.31
C ASP A 88 -4.70 17.25 3.55
N TYR A 89 -3.59 16.49 3.37
CA TYR A 89 -2.75 16.03 4.48
C TYR A 89 -1.83 17.10 5.07
N LYS A 90 -1.60 18.20 4.33
CA LYS A 90 -0.75 19.32 4.74
C LYS A 90 -1.56 20.53 5.21
N GLY A 91 -2.87 20.46 5.09
CA GLY A 91 -3.77 21.51 5.51
C GLY A 91 -3.73 21.73 7.02
N GLU A 92 -3.86 22.97 7.44
CA GLU A 92 -3.89 23.36 8.86
C GLU A 92 -5.31 23.35 9.43
N ASN A 93 -6.34 23.23 8.57
CA ASN A 93 -7.72 23.20 9.01
C ASN A 93 -8.18 21.77 9.32
N PRO A 94 -8.98 21.54 10.38
CA PRO A 94 -9.58 20.24 10.64
C PRO A 94 -10.41 19.67 9.48
N GLN A 95 -10.93 20.53 8.59
CA GLN A 95 -11.66 20.07 7.41
C GLN A 95 -10.77 19.32 6.41
N ASP A 96 -9.47 19.67 6.35
CA ASP A 96 -8.54 19.09 5.38
C ASP A 96 -8.30 17.60 5.70
N ILE A 97 -8.11 17.28 6.98
CA ILE A 97 -7.99 15.87 7.41
C ILE A 97 -9.31 15.10 7.21
N LEU A 98 -10.46 15.74 7.41
CA LEU A 98 -11.76 15.11 7.13
C LEU A 98 -11.92 14.80 5.64
N ASN A 99 -11.49 15.70 4.75
CA ASN A 99 -11.52 15.48 3.30
C ASN A 99 -10.62 14.29 2.92
N ALA A 100 -9.39 14.26 3.45
CA ALA A 100 -8.44 13.19 3.18
C ALA A 100 -8.98 11.80 3.59
N TYR A 101 -9.55 11.68 4.79
CA TYR A 101 -10.09 10.41 5.26
C TYR A 101 -11.43 10.06 4.60
N SER A 102 -12.27 11.03 4.27
CA SER A 102 -13.52 10.79 3.52
C SER A 102 -13.25 10.26 2.11
N ALA A 103 -12.12 10.63 1.51
CA ALA A 103 -11.70 10.08 0.23
C ALA A 103 -11.28 8.60 0.33
N ILE A 104 -10.81 8.15 1.50
CA ILE A 104 -10.30 6.79 1.77
C ILE A 104 -11.37 5.85 2.32
N LEU A 105 -12.19 6.30 3.27
CA LEU A 105 -13.10 5.48 4.08
C LEU A 105 -14.53 5.44 3.53
N LYS A 106 -14.68 5.34 2.21
CA LYS A 106 -16.00 5.28 1.55
C LYS A 106 -16.73 3.97 1.85
#